data_AF-A0AAN7VRD8-F1
#
_entry.id   AF-A0AAN7VRD8-F1
#
_cell.length_a   1.000
_cell.length_b   1.000
_cell.length_c   1.000
_cell.angle_alpha   90.00
_cell.angle_beta   90.00
_cell.angle_gamma   90.00
#
_symmetry.space_group_name_H-M   'P 1'
#
loop_
_entity.id
_entity.type
_entity.pdbx_description
1 polymer ?
#
loop_
_entity_poly.entity_id
_entity_poly.type
_entity_poly.pdbx_seq_one_letter_code
_entity_poly.pdbx_strand_id
1 'polypeptide(L)'
;MPSLSSLLTAISVLILAISAQQLNPYDPSAKAGYFVTTTSQDADYVVAINAVQNGDIYFHMSAPTVNSWVGVGIGENMADSLMLVSYKSANGTGVTTSARMGTGHSEPEVLRNTEAHVELIWNDAYAPFCNTASHKSGGIMISHGVCRGCGNVSSLDYTNKAQPFIFAVGPKEDLQDDSVEAPVRRHVYYGRFTMDMTLATTPLDFLEGADYGRVPAPNVQGPAGLQSDTNFQSNHTSPVVDGHVDSDPTPIVHGVMMGVAFIVIFPLGSILLRLTNSVRWHWVVQSVGVLCVIIGFGTGVSVSYEYNRTKSFASAHQSLGLLLLAFTLIQFGLGAAHHLLFKAHAISQTSRRKESRTVWKPIPWLRRPHLVLGPMTLLLALVNGGLGINLARDDFARIPYAAVVAIIGIAFLLVRLWIHFSHRAAAPYKPDEETLQEYYLREDSFGAKAVSPVSVESARSGKSKKKGGVVEEYGIVPVPEAYHEGQTPASAISGWSGRPWGDGGMATPVTVAPPTPRWPAPGGIGMLGRSTSGASGVSVSTTRTEREGLVGKGKGWR
;
A
#
# COMPACT_ATOMS: atom_id res chain seq x y z
N MET A 1 -46.67 3.08 -59.70
CA MET A 1 -45.26 2.77 -59.40
C MET A 1 -44.94 3.38 -58.06
N PRO A 2 -44.40 2.63 -57.08
CA PRO A 2 -44.05 3.22 -55.78
C PRO A 2 -42.95 4.28 -55.98
N SER A 3 -42.98 5.36 -55.19
CA SER A 3 -42.00 6.44 -55.30
C SER A 3 -40.61 5.95 -54.89
N LEU A 4 -39.57 6.53 -55.51
CA LEU A 4 -38.17 6.18 -55.25
C LEU A 4 -37.82 6.25 -53.75
N SER A 5 -38.48 7.15 -53.00
CA SER A 5 -38.35 7.28 -51.54
C SER A 5 -38.84 6.04 -50.78
N SER A 6 -39.95 5.44 -51.21
CA SER A 6 -40.53 4.23 -50.60
C SER A 6 -39.63 3.01 -50.83
N LEU A 7 -38.99 2.95 -52.00
CA LEU A 7 -38.04 1.89 -52.34
C LEU A 7 -36.76 2.01 -51.49
N LEU A 8 -36.24 3.22 -51.32
CA LEU A 8 -35.05 3.49 -50.50
C LEU A 8 -35.30 3.18 -49.02
N THR A 9 -36.45 3.54 -48.46
CA THR A 9 -36.79 3.17 -47.07
C THR A 9 -36.97 1.67 -46.89
N ALA A 10 -37.56 0.97 -47.87
CA ALA A 10 -37.71 -0.48 -47.81
C ALA A 10 -36.35 -1.19 -47.91
N ILE A 11 -35.44 -0.68 -48.75
CA ILE A 11 -34.07 -1.20 -48.87
C ILE A 11 -33.27 -0.90 -47.60
N SER A 12 -33.41 0.28 -46.97
CA SER A 12 -32.76 0.57 -45.69
C SER A 12 -33.29 -0.31 -44.55
N VAL A 13 -34.60 -0.58 -44.50
CA VAL A 13 -35.19 -1.52 -43.52
C VAL A 13 -34.76 -2.96 -43.78
N LEU A 14 -34.62 -3.36 -45.06
CA LEU A 14 -34.13 -4.69 -45.43
C LEU A 14 -32.62 -4.84 -45.14
N ILE A 15 -31.81 -3.81 -45.34
CA ILE A 15 -30.37 -3.80 -45.01
C ILE A 15 -30.15 -3.79 -43.49
N LEU A 16 -30.99 -3.08 -42.71
CA LEU A 16 -30.99 -3.17 -41.24
C LEU A 16 -31.53 -4.52 -40.71
N ALA A 17 -32.37 -5.22 -41.47
CA ALA A 17 -32.84 -6.56 -41.13
C ALA A 17 -31.82 -7.67 -41.45
N ILE A 18 -30.86 -7.42 -42.35
CA ILE A 18 -29.82 -8.40 -42.72
C ILE A 18 -28.62 -8.38 -41.74
N SER A 19 -28.44 -7.33 -40.93
CA SER A 19 -27.33 -7.24 -39.96
C SER A 19 -27.65 -7.73 -38.55
N ALA A 20 -28.83 -8.32 -38.33
CA ALA A 20 -29.15 -9.04 -37.10
C ALA A 20 -29.54 -10.47 -37.48
N GLN A 21 -28.55 -11.33 -37.72
CA GLN A 21 -28.77 -12.77 -37.65
C GLN A 21 -29.25 -13.07 -36.23
N GLN A 22 -30.57 -13.16 -36.07
CA GLN A 22 -31.19 -13.77 -34.90
C GLN A 22 -30.69 -15.21 -34.86
N LEU A 23 -29.72 -15.47 -33.97
CA LEU A 23 -29.34 -16.81 -33.59
C LEU A 23 -30.60 -17.53 -33.10
N ASN A 24 -31.01 -18.56 -33.84
CA ASN A 24 -32.21 -19.36 -33.59
C ASN A 24 -32.10 -20.07 -32.22
N PRO A 25 -33.23 -20.29 -31.52
CA PRO A 25 -33.23 -20.76 -30.14
C PRO A 25 -33.17 -22.29 -30.11
N TYR A 26 -32.28 -22.83 -29.27
CA TYR A 26 -32.24 -24.20 -28.78
C TYR A 26 -31.54 -25.27 -29.63
N ASP A 27 -30.52 -25.88 -29.04
CA ASP A 27 -30.23 -27.30 -29.24
C ASP A 27 -30.05 -28.01 -27.88
N PRO A 28 -30.94 -28.95 -27.49
CA PRO A 28 -30.78 -29.74 -26.28
C PRO A 28 -29.57 -30.67 -26.29
N SER A 29 -29.00 -30.92 -27.47
CA SER A 29 -27.78 -31.71 -27.62
C SER A 29 -26.50 -30.87 -27.60
N ALA A 30 -26.62 -29.55 -27.33
CA ALA A 30 -25.48 -28.67 -27.22
C ALA A 30 -24.60 -29.14 -26.06
N LYS A 31 -23.36 -29.47 -26.43
CA LYS A 31 -22.33 -29.91 -25.50
C LYS A 31 -21.97 -28.79 -24.53
N ALA A 32 -21.83 -29.11 -23.25
CA ALA A 32 -21.46 -28.14 -22.24
C ALA A 32 -20.77 -28.81 -21.06
N GLY A 33 -19.74 -28.14 -20.53
CA GLY A 33 -19.15 -28.45 -19.23
C GLY A 33 -19.58 -27.43 -18.19
N TYR A 34 -19.78 -27.89 -16.95
CA TYR A 34 -20.31 -27.09 -15.86
C TYR A 34 -19.35 -27.06 -14.67
N PHE A 35 -19.31 -25.93 -13.99
CA PHE A 35 -18.63 -25.73 -12.72
C PHE A 35 -19.53 -24.92 -11.81
N VAL A 36 -19.80 -25.45 -10.62
CA VAL A 36 -20.67 -24.82 -9.62
C VAL A 36 -19.97 -24.92 -8.28
N THR A 37 -19.83 -23.81 -7.58
CA THR A 37 -19.26 -23.78 -6.23
C THR A 37 -19.84 -22.66 -5.39
N THR A 38 -19.97 -22.91 -4.10
CA THR A 38 -20.15 -21.85 -3.11
C THR A 38 -18.78 -21.51 -2.55
N THR A 39 -18.33 -20.26 -2.68
CA THR A 39 -17.05 -19.82 -2.11
C THR A 39 -17.14 -19.70 -0.59
N SER A 40 -16.00 -19.69 0.10
CA SER A 40 -15.95 -19.42 1.54
C SER A 40 -16.40 -18.00 1.95
N GLN A 41 -16.76 -17.17 0.97
CA GLN A 41 -17.31 -15.82 1.15
C GLN A 41 -18.83 -15.75 0.95
N ASP A 42 -19.49 -16.92 0.95
CA ASP A 42 -20.92 -17.13 0.67
C ASP A 42 -21.35 -16.65 -0.73
N ALA A 43 -20.44 -16.76 -1.70
CA ALA A 43 -20.74 -16.45 -3.08
C ALA A 43 -20.99 -17.72 -3.90
N ASP A 44 -22.21 -17.91 -4.38
CA ASP A 44 -22.57 -18.98 -5.31
C ASP A 44 -22.09 -18.62 -6.71
N TYR A 45 -21.05 -19.31 -7.16
CA TYR A 45 -20.41 -19.08 -8.44
C TYR A 45 -20.68 -20.23 -9.41
N VAL A 46 -21.07 -19.86 -10.63
CA VAL A 46 -21.36 -20.82 -11.69
C VAL A 46 -20.71 -20.41 -12.98
N VAL A 47 -20.13 -21.40 -13.66
CA VAL A 47 -19.63 -21.31 -15.03
C VAL A 47 -20.15 -22.48 -15.82
N ALA A 48 -20.54 -22.21 -17.06
CA ALA A 48 -20.74 -23.25 -18.05
C ALA A 48 -20.09 -22.81 -19.37
N ILE A 49 -19.47 -23.76 -20.08
CA ILE A 49 -18.66 -23.52 -21.28
C ILE A 49 -18.97 -24.55 -22.37
N ASN A 50 -19.01 -24.09 -23.62
CA ASN A 50 -19.06 -24.90 -24.83
C ASN A 50 -18.05 -24.31 -25.81
N ALA A 51 -17.02 -25.08 -26.12
CA ALA A 51 -15.97 -24.70 -27.05
C ALA A 51 -16.24 -25.31 -28.42
N VAL A 52 -16.30 -24.47 -29.44
CA VAL A 52 -16.43 -24.90 -30.82
C VAL A 52 -15.04 -24.94 -31.42
N GLN A 53 -14.72 -25.99 -32.18
CA GLN A 53 -13.38 -26.18 -32.73
C GLN A 53 -12.95 -25.09 -33.75
N ASN A 54 -13.85 -24.18 -34.14
CA ASN A 54 -13.51 -22.97 -34.91
C ASN A 54 -12.81 -21.88 -34.06
N GLY A 55 -12.69 -22.11 -32.74
CA GLY A 55 -12.10 -21.18 -31.78
C GLY A 55 -13.14 -20.40 -30.97
N ASP A 56 -14.44 -20.53 -31.24
CA ASP A 56 -15.45 -19.83 -30.46
C ASP A 56 -15.70 -20.52 -29.12
N ILE A 57 -15.83 -19.73 -28.06
CA ILE A 57 -16.13 -20.22 -26.72
C ILE A 57 -17.43 -19.58 -26.24
N TYR A 58 -18.50 -20.34 -26.23
CA TYR A 58 -19.74 -19.92 -25.61
C TYR A 58 -19.62 -20.08 -24.10
N PHE A 59 -20.19 -19.14 -23.36
CA PHE A 59 -20.09 -19.12 -21.91
C PHE A 59 -21.37 -18.64 -21.24
N HIS A 60 -21.56 -19.10 -20.01
CA HIS A 60 -22.52 -18.58 -19.07
C HIS A 60 -21.82 -18.49 -17.71
N MET A 61 -21.87 -17.33 -17.06
CA MET A 61 -21.35 -17.12 -15.72
C MET A 61 -22.42 -16.49 -14.84
N SER A 62 -22.52 -16.93 -13.59
CA SER A 62 -23.39 -16.33 -12.59
C SER A 62 -22.66 -16.19 -11.26
N ALA A 63 -22.84 -15.05 -10.60
CA ALA A 63 -22.27 -14.76 -9.29
C ALA A 63 -23.12 -13.70 -8.56
N PRO A 64 -23.04 -13.59 -7.22
CA PRO A 64 -23.75 -12.55 -6.49
C PRO A 64 -23.27 -11.14 -6.83
N THR A 65 -24.19 -10.16 -6.87
CA THR A 65 -23.86 -8.74 -7.12
C THR A 65 -23.16 -8.04 -5.95
N VAL A 66 -22.96 -8.73 -4.82
CA VAL A 66 -22.14 -8.22 -3.71
C VAL A 66 -20.65 -8.23 -4.06
N ASN A 67 -20.22 -9.05 -5.01
CA ASN A 67 -18.85 -9.06 -5.51
C ASN A 67 -18.71 -8.08 -6.68
N SER A 68 -17.62 -7.33 -6.70
CA SER A 68 -17.35 -6.30 -7.71
C SER A 68 -17.22 -6.87 -9.13
N TRP A 69 -16.67 -8.08 -9.26
CA TRP A 69 -16.48 -8.77 -10.52
C TRP A 69 -16.35 -10.28 -10.29
N VAL A 70 -16.48 -11.04 -11.38
CA VAL A 70 -16.22 -12.47 -11.41
C VAL A 70 -15.48 -12.85 -12.69
N GLY A 71 -14.70 -13.93 -12.66
CA GLY A 71 -14.08 -14.43 -13.88
C GLY A 71 -13.68 -15.89 -13.86
N VAL A 72 -13.55 -16.42 -15.07
CA VAL A 72 -13.03 -17.75 -15.37
C VAL A 72 -11.84 -17.60 -16.30
N GLY A 73 -10.79 -18.39 -16.07
CA GLY A 73 -9.63 -18.48 -16.95
C GLY A 73 -9.37 -19.89 -17.45
N ILE A 74 -8.81 -19.99 -18.66
CA ILE A 74 -8.46 -21.24 -19.33
C ILE A 74 -6.96 -21.46 -19.17
N GLY A 75 -6.60 -22.42 -18.31
CA GLY A 75 -5.23 -22.71 -17.94
C GLY A 75 -5.05 -23.00 -16.45
N GLU A 76 -3.79 -23.20 -16.06
CA GLU A 76 -3.43 -23.63 -14.69
C GLU A 76 -3.13 -22.46 -13.74
N ASN A 77 -2.70 -21.33 -14.28
CA ASN A 77 -2.25 -20.17 -13.52
C ASN A 77 -2.75 -18.89 -14.19
N MET A 78 -2.63 -17.76 -13.48
CA MET A 78 -3.00 -16.47 -14.03
C MET A 78 -2.13 -16.07 -15.24
N ALA A 79 -0.84 -16.39 -15.21
CA ALA A 79 0.07 -16.17 -16.33
C ALA A 79 -0.31 -17.05 -17.53
N ASP A 80 -0.30 -16.45 -18.72
CA ASP A 80 -0.55 -17.07 -20.03
C ASP A 80 -1.95 -17.69 -20.16
N SER A 81 -2.90 -17.28 -19.32
CA SER A 81 -4.29 -17.73 -19.39
C SER A 81 -5.19 -16.64 -19.97
N LEU A 82 -6.02 -17.05 -20.93
CA LEU A 82 -7.19 -16.29 -21.34
C LEU A 82 -8.21 -16.29 -20.21
N MET A 83 -8.75 -15.12 -19.88
CA MET A 83 -9.77 -14.95 -18.85
C MET A 83 -10.97 -14.20 -19.38
N LEU A 84 -12.16 -14.67 -19.04
CA LEU A 84 -13.40 -13.93 -19.16
C LEU A 84 -13.67 -13.24 -17.83
N VAL A 85 -13.80 -11.92 -17.85
CA VAL A 85 -14.05 -11.12 -16.65
C VAL A 85 -15.32 -10.32 -16.85
N SER A 86 -16.24 -10.45 -15.90
CA SER A 86 -17.55 -9.78 -15.89
C SER A 86 -17.77 -8.96 -14.62
N TYR A 87 -18.38 -7.80 -14.77
CA TYR A 87 -18.80 -6.90 -13.69
C TYR A 87 -20.06 -6.18 -14.12
N LYS A 88 -20.70 -5.45 -13.21
CA LYS A 88 -21.93 -4.70 -13.52
C LYS A 88 -21.63 -3.57 -14.50
N SER A 89 -22.56 -3.33 -15.42
CA SER A 89 -22.56 -2.14 -16.29
C SER A 89 -22.78 -0.87 -15.46
N ALA A 90 -22.49 0.30 -16.04
CA ALA A 90 -22.57 1.59 -15.34
C ALA A 90 -24.00 1.95 -14.86
N ASN A 91 -25.03 1.41 -15.53
CA ASN A 91 -26.42 1.55 -15.11
C ASN A 91 -26.82 0.59 -13.97
N GLY A 92 -25.94 -0.34 -13.59
CA GLY A 92 -26.13 -1.32 -12.52
C GLY A 92 -27.09 -2.47 -12.84
N THR A 93 -27.87 -2.38 -13.92
CA THR A 93 -28.91 -3.37 -14.27
C THR A 93 -28.43 -4.47 -15.20
N GLY A 94 -27.26 -4.32 -15.80
CA GLY A 94 -26.66 -5.29 -16.72
C GLY A 94 -25.23 -5.65 -16.33
N VAL A 95 -24.52 -6.29 -17.25
CA VAL A 95 -23.11 -6.66 -17.08
C VAL A 95 -22.27 -6.20 -18.27
N THR A 96 -21.02 -5.89 -17.98
CA THR A 96 -19.94 -5.68 -18.95
C THR A 96 -19.00 -6.87 -18.85
N THR A 97 -18.68 -7.49 -19.99
CA THR A 97 -17.81 -8.67 -20.05
C THR A 97 -16.70 -8.45 -21.05
N SER A 98 -15.50 -8.89 -20.68
CA SER A 98 -14.29 -8.72 -21.49
C SER A 98 -13.45 -9.99 -21.48
N ALA A 99 -12.83 -10.29 -22.62
CA ALA A 99 -11.75 -11.26 -22.70
C ALA A 99 -10.43 -10.55 -22.38
N ARG A 100 -9.67 -11.10 -21.43
CA ARG A 100 -8.40 -10.57 -20.95
C ARG A 100 -7.32 -11.63 -20.98
N MET A 101 -6.06 -11.21 -21.04
CA MET A 101 -4.89 -12.08 -20.96
C MET A 101 -4.07 -11.75 -19.73
N GLY A 102 -3.73 -12.77 -18.93
CA GLY A 102 -2.80 -12.63 -17.84
C GLY A 102 -1.36 -12.84 -18.30
N THR A 103 -0.43 -11.97 -17.87
CA THR A 103 1.01 -12.07 -18.18
C THR A 103 1.85 -12.47 -16.95
N GLY A 104 1.19 -12.64 -15.81
CA GLY A 104 1.82 -12.86 -14.51
C GLY A 104 0.79 -12.79 -13.39
N HIS A 105 1.22 -12.39 -12.19
CA HIS A 105 0.36 -12.10 -11.04
C HIS A 105 -0.08 -10.62 -11.00
N SER A 106 -0.40 -10.06 -12.16
CA SER A 106 -0.86 -8.67 -12.34
C SER A 106 -2.23 -8.66 -13.02
N GLU A 107 -2.96 -7.56 -12.87
CA GLU A 107 -4.26 -7.33 -13.48
C GLU A 107 -4.27 -7.71 -14.98
N PRO A 108 -5.16 -8.64 -15.42
CA PRO A 108 -5.20 -9.08 -16.80
C PRO A 108 -5.54 -7.92 -17.76
N GLU A 109 -4.93 -7.93 -18.94
CA GLU A 109 -5.11 -6.90 -19.97
C GLU A 109 -6.15 -7.32 -20.99
N VAL A 110 -7.04 -6.42 -21.42
CA VAL A 110 -8.04 -6.74 -22.44
C VAL A 110 -7.36 -7.15 -23.74
N LEU A 111 -7.88 -8.20 -24.37
CA LEU A 111 -7.48 -8.59 -25.71
C LEU A 111 -7.89 -7.51 -26.71
N ARG A 112 -6.89 -6.90 -27.36
CA ARG A 112 -7.11 -5.89 -28.42
C ARG A 112 -7.13 -6.50 -29.82
N ASN A 113 -7.13 -7.82 -29.94
CA ASN A 113 -7.22 -8.51 -31.21
C ASN A 113 -8.67 -8.48 -31.71
N THR A 114 -8.88 -7.96 -32.92
CA THR A 114 -10.18 -7.99 -33.61
C THR A 114 -10.69 -9.38 -33.94
N GLU A 115 -9.82 -10.40 -33.90
CA GLU A 115 -10.20 -11.80 -34.12
C GLU A 115 -10.63 -12.53 -32.85
N ALA A 116 -10.34 -11.96 -31.66
CA ALA A 116 -10.67 -12.55 -30.37
C ALA A 116 -11.40 -11.57 -29.46
N HIS A 117 -12.74 -11.62 -29.45
CA HIS A 117 -13.59 -10.65 -28.76
C HIS A 117 -14.87 -11.28 -28.19
N VAL A 118 -15.48 -10.60 -27.22
CA VAL A 118 -16.72 -11.03 -26.58
C VAL A 118 -17.93 -10.37 -27.24
N GLU A 119 -18.95 -11.18 -27.55
CA GLU A 119 -20.28 -10.75 -27.99
C GLU A 119 -21.33 -11.26 -26.99
N LEU A 120 -22.11 -10.36 -26.41
CA LEU A 120 -23.18 -10.70 -25.48
C LEU A 120 -24.44 -11.17 -26.23
N ILE A 121 -25.13 -12.17 -25.68
CA ILE A 121 -26.35 -12.74 -26.24
C ILE A 121 -27.54 -12.38 -25.33
N TRP A 122 -28.52 -11.64 -25.87
CA TRP A 122 -29.60 -11.01 -25.07
C TRP A 122 -30.96 -11.70 -25.14
N ASN A 123 -31.16 -12.60 -26.10
CA ASN A 123 -32.45 -13.23 -26.37
C ASN A 123 -32.28 -14.75 -26.46
N ASP A 124 -31.77 -15.35 -25.39
CA ASP A 124 -31.70 -16.81 -25.27
C ASP A 124 -32.92 -17.33 -24.49
N ALA A 125 -33.70 -18.22 -25.12
CA ALA A 125 -34.86 -18.86 -24.49
C ALA A 125 -34.50 -19.63 -23.20
N TYR A 126 -33.26 -20.09 -23.07
CA TYR A 126 -32.73 -20.82 -21.91
C TYR A 126 -32.09 -19.88 -20.89
N ALA A 127 -31.68 -18.68 -21.30
CA ALA A 127 -31.13 -17.65 -20.42
C ALA A 127 -32.02 -16.41 -20.42
N PRO A 128 -33.27 -16.48 -19.93
CA PRO A 128 -34.20 -15.35 -19.98
C PRO A 128 -33.73 -14.11 -19.21
N PHE A 129 -32.80 -14.30 -18.26
CA PHE A 129 -32.16 -13.24 -17.47
C PHE A 129 -30.71 -12.99 -17.89
N CYS A 130 -30.31 -13.38 -19.10
CA CYS A 130 -28.96 -13.17 -19.60
C CYS A 130 -28.55 -11.69 -19.56
N ASN A 131 -27.29 -11.46 -19.18
CA ASN A 131 -26.68 -10.13 -19.17
C ASN A 131 -27.41 -9.11 -18.27
N THR A 132 -28.05 -9.60 -17.21
CA THR A 132 -28.72 -8.78 -16.19
C THR A 132 -27.97 -8.82 -14.86
N ALA A 133 -28.15 -7.78 -14.06
CA ALA A 133 -27.69 -7.69 -12.69
C ALA A 133 -28.82 -7.19 -11.78
N SER A 134 -29.10 -7.94 -10.71
CA SER A 134 -30.13 -7.57 -9.73
C SER A 134 -29.53 -6.81 -8.55
N HIS A 135 -30.09 -5.64 -8.25
CA HIS A 135 -29.71 -4.80 -7.11
C HIS A 135 -30.35 -5.21 -5.77
N LYS A 136 -31.20 -6.25 -5.74
CA LYS A 136 -31.84 -6.69 -4.50
C LYS A 136 -30.82 -7.39 -3.61
N SER A 137 -31.04 -7.41 -2.29
CA SER A 137 -30.24 -8.20 -1.37
C SER A 137 -30.27 -9.68 -1.79
N GLY A 138 -29.11 -10.28 -2.03
CA GLY A 138 -28.99 -11.63 -2.62
C GLY A 138 -29.15 -11.67 -4.14
N GLY A 139 -29.06 -10.52 -4.82
CA GLY A 139 -29.10 -10.45 -6.27
C GLY A 139 -27.86 -11.10 -6.92
N ILE A 140 -28.04 -11.53 -8.16
CA ILE A 140 -26.99 -12.13 -9.00
C ILE A 140 -26.73 -11.28 -10.23
N MET A 141 -25.51 -11.35 -10.75
CA MET A 141 -25.12 -10.90 -12.07
C MET A 141 -24.94 -12.11 -12.96
N ILE A 142 -25.55 -12.07 -14.13
CA ILE A 142 -25.51 -13.14 -15.12
C ILE A 142 -24.82 -12.60 -16.36
N SER A 143 -23.76 -13.28 -16.79
CA SER A 143 -23.01 -12.96 -17.99
C SER A 143 -23.13 -14.10 -18.98
N HIS A 144 -23.57 -13.80 -20.20
CA HIS A 144 -23.92 -14.82 -21.18
C HIS A 144 -23.62 -14.35 -22.59
N GLY A 145 -22.81 -15.12 -23.32
CA GLY A 145 -22.37 -14.73 -24.64
C GLY A 145 -21.41 -15.72 -25.28
N VAL A 146 -20.69 -15.22 -26.27
CA VAL A 146 -19.66 -15.94 -27.01
C VAL A 146 -18.37 -15.12 -27.02
N CYS A 147 -17.25 -15.80 -26.81
CA CYS A 147 -15.91 -15.27 -27.03
C CYS A 147 -15.44 -15.81 -28.38
N ARG A 148 -15.55 -15.00 -29.42
CA ARG A 148 -15.18 -15.36 -30.79
C ARG A 148 -13.68 -15.60 -30.88
N GLY A 149 -13.23 -16.66 -31.56
CA GLY A 149 -11.81 -16.94 -31.78
C GLY A 149 -10.92 -17.12 -30.53
N CYS A 150 -11.51 -17.10 -29.33
CA CYS A 150 -10.82 -17.13 -28.06
C CYS A 150 -10.11 -18.47 -27.77
N GLY A 151 -10.64 -19.57 -28.30
CA GLY A 151 -10.00 -20.88 -28.29
C GLY A 151 -8.61 -20.86 -28.91
N ASN A 152 -8.42 -20.08 -29.98
CA ASN A 152 -7.17 -20.00 -30.74
C ASN A 152 -6.06 -19.25 -29.99
N VAL A 153 -6.43 -18.43 -28.99
CA VAL A 153 -5.50 -17.65 -28.15
C VAL A 153 -5.45 -18.17 -26.71
N SER A 154 -6.04 -19.34 -26.45
CA SER A 154 -6.09 -19.97 -25.13
C SER A 154 -5.34 -21.29 -25.12
N SER A 155 -5.07 -21.83 -23.93
CA SER A 155 -4.42 -23.14 -23.74
C SER A 155 -5.41 -24.32 -23.83
N LEU A 156 -6.47 -24.19 -24.64
CA LEU A 156 -7.58 -25.14 -24.65
C LEU A 156 -7.28 -26.39 -25.49
N ASP A 157 -7.35 -27.56 -24.88
CA ASP A 157 -7.35 -28.86 -25.57
C ASP A 157 -8.78 -29.44 -25.57
N TYR A 158 -9.39 -29.43 -26.75
CA TYR A 158 -10.74 -29.93 -27.02
C TYR A 158 -10.96 -31.43 -26.66
N THR A 159 -9.89 -32.20 -26.49
CA THR A 159 -9.96 -33.65 -26.21
C THR A 159 -9.62 -34.00 -24.76
N ASN A 160 -9.16 -33.03 -23.98
CA ASN A 160 -8.71 -33.25 -22.61
C ASN A 160 -9.91 -33.43 -21.66
N LYS A 161 -9.95 -34.59 -20.98
CA LYS A 161 -10.99 -34.92 -19.99
C LYS A 161 -10.86 -34.18 -18.66
N ALA A 162 -9.73 -33.52 -18.44
CA ALA A 162 -9.43 -32.73 -17.26
C ALA A 162 -8.68 -31.46 -17.66
N GLN A 163 -9.23 -30.71 -18.63
CA GLN A 163 -8.68 -29.43 -19.04
C GLN A 163 -8.63 -28.48 -17.85
N PRO A 164 -7.49 -27.86 -17.52
CA PRO A 164 -7.40 -26.96 -16.40
C PRO A 164 -8.08 -25.61 -16.67
N PHE A 165 -8.80 -25.15 -15.65
CA PHE A 165 -9.38 -23.83 -15.56
C PHE A 165 -9.08 -23.22 -14.20
N ILE A 166 -9.09 -21.90 -14.16
CA ILE A 166 -9.05 -21.11 -12.93
C ILE A 166 -10.35 -20.31 -12.80
N PHE A 167 -10.70 -19.96 -11.57
CA PHE A 167 -11.76 -19.01 -11.31
C PHE A 167 -11.36 -18.03 -10.22
N ALA A 168 -12.00 -16.86 -10.23
CA ALA A 168 -11.76 -15.84 -9.25
C ALA A 168 -13.01 -14.98 -9.03
N VAL A 169 -13.16 -14.51 -7.80
CA VAL A 169 -14.24 -13.61 -7.38
C VAL A 169 -13.62 -12.35 -6.78
N GLY A 170 -14.07 -11.20 -7.25
CA GLY A 170 -13.64 -9.88 -6.79
C GLY A 170 -14.09 -9.53 -5.37
N PRO A 171 -13.50 -8.50 -4.74
CA PRO A 171 -13.87 -8.04 -3.40
C PRO A 171 -15.30 -7.52 -3.35
N LYS A 172 -15.83 -7.40 -2.13
CA LYS A 172 -17.17 -6.86 -1.84
C LYS A 172 -17.19 -5.34 -1.99
N GLU A 173 -17.19 -4.88 -3.23
CA GLU A 173 -17.12 -3.47 -3.62
C GLU A 173 -18.08 -3.19 -4.77
N ASP A 174 -18.46 -1.93 -4.94
CA ASP A 174 -19.36 -1.53 -6.02
C ASP A 174 -18.56 -1.10 -7.26
N LEU A 175 -18.33 -2.04 -8.19
CA LEU A 175 -17.82 -1.75 -9.53
C LEU A 175 -19.00 -1.71 -10.51
N GLN A 176 -19.17 -0.58 -11.17
CA GLN A 176 -20.17 -0.34 -12.21
C GLN A 176 -19.52 0.47 -13.34
N ASP A 177 -19.25 -0.16 -14.48
CA ASP A 177 -18.54 0.46 -15.59
C ASP A 177 -18.94 -0.20 -16.92
N ASP A 178 -19.11 0.60 -17.98
CA ASP A 178 -19.43 0.11 -19.34
C ASP A 178 -18.17 -0.18 -20.16
N SER A 179 -17.00 0.27 -19.70
CA SER A 179 -15.73 0.05 -20.37
C SER A 179 -15.25 -1.38 -20.17
N VAL A 180 -15.01 -2.13 -21.25
CA VAL A 180 -14.39 -3.48 -21.20
C VAL A 180 -12.99 -3.47 -20.54
N GLU A 181 -12.30 -2.32 -20.55
CA GLU A 181 -10.99 -2.11 -19.92
C GLU A 181 -11.10 -1.60 -18.46
N ALA A 182 -12.28 -1.67 -17.82
CA ALA A 182 -12.45 -1.20 -16.45
C ALA A 182 -11.43 -1.84 -15.50
N PRO A 183 -10.76 -1.04 -14.64
CA PRO A 183 -9.81 -1.59 -13.68
C PRO A 183 -10.50 -2.49 -12.65
N VAL A 184 -9.98 -3.69 -12.44
CA VAL A 184 -10.50 -4.65 -11.47
C VAL A 184 -9.54 -4.82 -10.30
N ARG A 185 -10.06 -4.86 -9.07
CA ARG A 185 -9.25 -5.12 -7.86
C ARG A 185 -8.87 -6.60 -7.76
N ARG A 186 -7.77 -6.90 -7.09
CA ARG A 186 -7.33 -8.28 -6.80
C ARG A 186 -8.48 -9.09 -6.20
N HIS A 187 -8.65 -10.32 -6.66
CA HIS A 187 -9.66 -11.24 -6.17
C HIS A 187 -9.52 -11.49 -4.67
N VAL A 188 -10.63 -11.79 -3.99
CA VAL A 188 -10.66 -12.21 -2.56
C VAL A 188 -10.80 -13.70 -2.38
N TYR A 189 -11.21 -14.39 -3.44
CA TYR A 189 -11.27 -15.84 -3.49
C TYR A 189 -10.95 -16.31 -4.90
N TYR A 190 -10.09 -17.31 -5.01
CA TYR A 190 -9.69 -17.89 -6.28
C TYR A 190 -9.40 -19.38 -6.11
N GLY A 191 -9.34 -20.10 -7.23
CA GLY A 191 -8.96 -21.50 -7.22
C GLY A 191 -8.89 -22.07 -8.62
N ARG A 192 -8.68 -23.38 -8.68
CA ARG A 192 -8.65 -24.16 -9.91
C ARG A 192 -9.86 -25.09 -9.97
N PHE A 193 -10.15 -25.54 -11.18
CA PHE A 193 -11.02 -26.69 -11.43
C PHE A 193 -10.61 -27.29 -12.77
N THR A 194 -11.12 -28.47 -13.08
CA THR A 194 -10.92 -29.09 -14.40
C THR A 194 -12.24 -29.24 -15.13
N MET A 195 -12.23 -29.31 -16.46
CA MET A 195 -13.44 -29.56 -17.25
C MET A 195 -13.18 -30.69 -18.24
N ASP A 196 -14.14 -31.60 -18.39
CA ASP A 196 -14.09 -32.62 -19.44
C ASP A 196 -14.49 -32.01 -20.78
N MET A 197 -13.49 -31.67 -21.60
CA MET A 197 -13.72 -31.04 -22.89
C MET A 197 -14.36 -31.98 -23.90
N THR A 198 -14.36 -33.30 -23.68
CA THR A 198 -15.07 -34.23 -24.57
C THR A 198 -16.60 -34.05 -24.49
N LEU A 199 -17.09 -33.56 -23.35
CA LEU A 199 -18.49 -33.21 -23.08
C LEU A 199 -18.80 -31.73 -23.41
N ALA A 200 -17.78 -30.89 -23.50
CA ALA A 200 -17.89 -29.44 -23.70
C ALA A 200 -17.41 -28.96 -25.08
N THR A 201 -17.15 -29.87 -26.04
CA THR A 201 -16.60 -29.52 -27.36
C THR A 201 -17.54 -29.85 -28.51
N THR A 202 -17.87 -28.84 -29.31
CA THR A 202 -18.58 -28.96 -30.58
C THR A 202 -17.58 -29.06 -31.77
N PRO A 203 -17.68 -30.09 -32.65
CA PRO A 203 -16.76 -30.30 -33.77
C PRO A 203 -16.87 -29.27 -34.92
N LEU A 204 -15.86 -29.28 -35.82
CA LEU A 204 -15.69 -28.36 -36.98
C LEU A 204 -16.62 -28.60 -38.18
N ASP A 205 -17.42 -29.66 -38.23
CA ASP A 205 -18.32 -30.02 -39.34
C ASP A 205 -19.55 -29.10 -39.45
N PHE A 206 -19.31 -27.82 -39.21
CA PHE A 206 -20.15 -26.66 -39.41
C PHE A 206 -20.61 -26.59 -40.87
N LEU A 207 -21.89 -26.91 -41.08
CA LEU A 207 -22.64 -26.31 -42.17
C LEU A 207 -23.12 -24.94 -41.66
N GLU A 208 -22.88 -23.90 -42.46
CA GLU A 208 -23.43 -22.56 -42.22
C GLU A 208 -24.96 -22.69 -42.06
N GLY A 209 -25.45 -22.58 -40.82
CA GLY A 209 -26.87 -22.79 -40.46
C GLY A 209 -27.19 -24.01 -39.59
N ALA A 210 -26.22 -24.77 -39.08
CA ALA A 210 -26.44 -25.80 -38.05
C ALA A 210 -26.24 -25.24 -36.62
N ASP A 211 -27.25 -25.39 -35.77
CA ASP A 211 -27.43 -24.76 -34.45
C ASP A 211 -26.58 -25.37 -33.31
N TYR A 212 -25.24 -25.38 -33.42
CA TYR A 212 -24.37 -25.91 -32.35
C TYR A 212 -23.31 -24.90 -31.93
N GLY A 213 -23.40 -24.46 -30.68
CA GLY A 213 -22.54 -23.41 -30.13
C GLY A 213 -23.34 -22.50 -29.23
N ARG A 214 -23.83 -23.02 -28.12
CA ARG A 214 -24.34 -22.24 -26.99
C ARG A 214 -24.07 -23.06 -25.73
N VAL A 215 -23.98 -22.38 -24.62
CA VAL A 215 -23.98 -23.02 -23.31
C VAL A 215 -25.39 -22.90 -22.77
N PRO A 216 -26.08 -24.00 -22.42
CA PRO A 216 -27.37 -23.87 -21.80
C PRO A 216 -27.19 -23.04 -20.53
N ALA A 217 -27.90 -21.93 -20.42
CA ALA A 217 -28.24 -21.44 -19.11
C ALA A 217 -29.12 -22.50 -18.44
N PRO A 218 -28.90 -22.75 -17.16
CA PRO A 218 -29.47 -23.92 -16.56
C PRO A 218 -30.92 -23.66 -16.21
N ASN A 219 -31.75 -24.59 -16.63
CA ASN A 219 -33.12 -24.68 -16.16
C ASN A 219 -33.36 -26.15 -15.83
N VAL A 220 -32.94 -26.58 -14.65
CA VAL A 220 -33.77 -27.57 -13.98
C VAL A 220 -35.05 -26.80 -13.65
N GLN A 221 -36.19 -27.23 -14.22
CA GLN A 221 -37.48 -26.61 -13.87
C GLN A 221 -37.58 -26.55 -12.34
N GLY A 222 -37.76 -25.34 -11.80
CA GLY A 222 -38.06 -25.21 -10.38
C GLY A 222 -39.35 -25.99 -10.04
N PRO A 223 -39.61 -26.26 -8.75
CA PRO A 223 -40.91 -26.78 -8.34
C PRO A 223 -42.01 -25.90 -8.95
N ALA A 224 -42.96 -26.51 -9.68
CA ALA A 224 -44.04 -25.87 -10.44
C ALA A 224 -43.71 -25.23 -11.81
N GLY A 225 -42.60 -25.58 -12.46
CA GLY A 225 -42.35 -25.19 -13.86
C GLY A 225 -41.99 -23.71 -14.07
N LEU A 226 -41.64 -23.01 -12.98
CA LEU A 226 -41.15 -21.64 -13.03
C LEU A 226 -39.65 -21.64 -13.38
N GLN A 227 -39.26 -20.76 -14.31
CA GLN A 227 -37.85 -20.46 -14.62
C GLN A 227 -37.22 -19.75 -13.40
N SER A 228 -36.08 -20.26 -12.93
CA SER A 228 -35.32 -19.67 -11.83
C SER A 228 -33.93 -19.33 -12.34
N ASP A 229 -33.48 -18.11 -12.08
CA ASP A 229 -32.15 -17.59 -12.43
C ASP A 229 -31.02 -18.14 -11.53
N THR A 230 -31.41 -18.92 -10.52
CA THR A 230 -30.52 -19.51 -9.49
C THR A 230 -30.44 -21.04 -9.50
N ASN A 231 -31.14 -21.73 -10.42
CA ASN A 231 -31.17 -23.21 -10.45
C ASN A 231 -30.20 -23.75 -11.51
N PHE A 232 -29.02 -24.20 -11.07
CA PHE A 232 -27.95 -24.66 -11.98
C PHE A 232 -27.90 -26.20 -12.13
N GLN A 233 -27.52 -26.69 -13.31
CA GLN A 233 -27.27 -28.12 -13.53
C GLN A 233 -26.05 -28.54 -12.70
N SER A 234 -26.22 -29.51 -11.80
CA SER A 234 -25.15 -30.03 -10.96
C SER A 234 -24.60 -31.38 -11.43
N ASN A 235 -25.23 -32.02 -12.43
CA ASN A 235 -24.72 -33.28 -12.97
C ASN A 235 -23.40 -33.04 -13.72
N HIS A 236 -22.37 -33.82 -13.38
CA HIS A 236 -21.03 -33.74 -13.94
C HIS A 236 -20.30 -32.41 -13.68
N THR A 237 -20.69 -31.64 -12.67
CA THR A 237 -19.91 -30.46 -12.25
C THR A 237 -18.60 -30.88 -11.62
N SER A 238 -17.53 -30.19 -11.99
CA SER A 238 -16.22 -30.42 -11.38
C SER A 238 -16.12 -29.78 -9.99
N PRO A 239 -15.44 -30.41 -9.04
CA PRO A 239 -15.19 -29.81 -7.73
C PRO A 239 -14.14 -28.69 -7.83
N VAL A 240 -14.14 -27.80 -6.83
CA VAL A 240 -13.03 -26.87 -6.62
C VAL A 240 -11.75 -27.65 -6.32
N VAL A 241 -10.69 -27.33 -7.05
CA VAL A 241 -9.33 -27.74 -6.78
C VAL A 241 -8.61 -26.54 -6.18
N ASP A 242 -8.07 -26.70 -4.97
CA ASP A 242 -7.15 -25.71 -4.38
C ASP A 242 -7.75 -24.28 -4.28
N GLY A 243 -8.91 -24.15 -3.62
CA GLY A 243 -9.55 -22.86 -3.38
C GLY A 243 -8.91 -22.10 -2.23
N HIS A 244 -8.54 -20.84 -2.46
CA HIS A 244 -7.83 -19.98 -1.51
C HIS A 244 -8.58 -18.67 -1.27
N VAL A 245 -8.55 -18.21 -0.02
CA VAL A 245 -8.91 -16.84 0.35
C VAL A 245 -7.68 -15.96 0.16
N ASP A 246 -7.85 -14.85 -0.53
CA ASP A 246 -6.78 -13.89 -0.80
C ASP A 246 -7.02 -12.58 -0.04
N SER A 247 -5.94 -11.87 0.25
CA SER A 247 -5.96 -10.56 0.90
C SER A 247 -4.89 -9.66 0.30
N ASP A 248 -5.21 -8.38 0.13
CA ASP A 248 -4.31 -7.40 -0.47
C ASP A 248 -3.85 -6.33 0.56
N PRO A 249 -2.93 -6.67 1.49
CA PRO A 249 -2.48 -5.73 2.51
C PRO A 249 -1.48 -4.69 1.96
N THR A 250 -0.87 -4.94 0.80
CA THR A 250 0.26 -4.15 0.29
C THR A 250 -0.10 -2.67 0.05
N PRO A 251 -1.24 -2.33 -0.57
CA PRO A 251 -1.69 -0.93 -0.70
C PRO A 251 -1.90 -0.25 0.65
N ILE A 252 -2.42 -0.99 1.64
CA ILE A 252 -2.64 -0.48 3.01
C ILE A 252 -1.30 -0.18 3.67
N VAL A 253 -0.33 -1.09 3.58
CA VAL A 253 1.02 -0.89 4.13
C VAL A 253 1.68 0.33 3.49
N HIS A 254 1.61 0.48 2.16
CA HIS A 254 2.10 1.68 1.47
C HIS A 254 1.48 2.96 2.04
N GLY A 255 0.14 3.03 2.10
CA GLY A 255 -0.59 4.19 2.58
C GLY A 255 -0.29 4.54 4.04
N VAL A 256 -0.28 3.54 4.93
CA VAL A 256 0.00 3.72 6.36
C VAL A 256 1.44 4.18 6.59
N MET A 257 2.43 3.52 5.97
CA MET A 257 3.84 3.87 6.14
C MET A 257 4.14 5.28 5.63
N MET A 258 3.58 5.67 4.47
CA MET A 258 3.71 7.02 3.94
C MET A 258 2.97 8.05 4.79
N GLY A 259 1.74 7.75 5.20
CA GLY A 259 0.93 8.62 6.05
C GLY A 259 1.60 8.91 7.39
N VAL A 260 2.02 7.87 8.11
CA VAL A 260 2.72 8.01 9.40
C VAL A 260 4.02 8.80 9.24
N ALA A 261 4.81 8.54 8.20
CA ALA A 261 6.06 9.25 7.97
C ALA A 261 5.84 10.77 7.76
N PHE A 262 4.96 11.14 6.83
CA PHE A 262 4.79 12.53 6.40
C PHE A 262 3.84 13.36 7.27
N ILE A 263 2.82 12.74 7.87
CA ILE A 263 1.84 13.44 8.71
C ILE A 263 2.31 13.53 10.16
N VAL A 264 3.04 12.52 10.66
CA VAL A 264 3.38 12.42 12.09
C VAL A 264 4.89 12.55 12.33
N ILE A 265 5.70 11.66 11.79
CA ILE A 265 7.11 11.52 12.18
C ILE A 265 7.95 12.73 11.77
N PHE A 266 7.92 13.14 10.49
CA PHE A 266 8.73 14.27 10.03
C PHE A 266 8.32 15.61 10.69
N PRO A 267 7.01 15.94 10.83
CA PRO A 267 6.60 17.12 11.59
C PRO A 267 7.05 17.06 13.05
N LEU A 268 6.92 15.91 13.72
CA LEU A 268 7.37 15.69 15.10
C LEU A 268 8.88 15.96 15.25
N GLY A 269 9.70 15.43 14.35
CA GLY A 269 11.15 15.70 14.35
C GLY A 269 11.48 17.19 14.25
N SER A 270 10.67 17.98 13.54
CA SER A 270 10.83 19.44 13.41
C SER A 270 10.40 20.21 14.67
N ILE A 271 9.41 19.69 15.42
CA ILE A 271 8.95 20.26 16.70
C ILE A 271 9.96 19.95 17.79
N LEU A 272 10.40 18.69 17.90
CA LEU A 272 11.38 18.26 18.91
C LEU A 272 12.69 19.02 18.82
N LEU A 273 13.15 19.36 17.61
CA LEU A 273 14.33 20.20 17.42
C LEU A 273 14.19 21.55 18.14
N ARG A 274 12.99 22.14 18.17
CA ARG A 274 12.73 23.44 18.78
C ARG A 274 12.44 23.35 20.27
N LEU A 275 11.73 22.32 20.71
CA LEU A 275 11.42 22.12 22.13
C LEU A 275 12.65 21.70 22.93
N THR A 276 13.46 20.79 22.39
CA THR A 276 14.62 20.22 23.11
C THR A 276 15.94 20.92 22.80
N ASN A 277 15.97 21.80 21.79
CA ASN A 277 17.19 22.36 21.21
C ASN A 277 18.26 21.31 20.84
N SER A 278 17.83 20.06 20.59
CA SER A 278 18.72 18.93 20.40
C SER A 278 18.64 18.40 18.97
N VAL A 279 19.73 18.55 18.23
CA VAL A 279 19.89 17.93 16.91
C VAL A 279 19.86 16.40 17.02
N ARG A 280 20.23 15.84 18.19
CA ARG A 280 20.21 14.38 18.44
C ARG A 280 18.82 13.79 18.22
N TRP A 281 17.81 14.36 18.86
CA TRP A 281 16.43 13.91 18.71
C TRP A 281 15.89 14.15 17.30
N HIS A 282 16.27 15.27 16.68
CA HIS A 282 15.91 15.56 15.30
C HIS A 282 16.39 14.47 14.35
N TRP A 283 17.71 14.18 14.30
CA TRP A 283 18.23 13.21 13.33
C TRP A 283 17.71 11.79 13.59
N VAL A 284 17.50 11.38 14.86
CA VAL A 284 16.94 10.06 15.19
C VAL A 284 15.52 9.92 14.64
N VAL A 285 14.63 10.87 14.94
CA VAL A 285 13.23 10.83 14.47
C VAL A 285 13.16 10.95 12.95
N GLN A 286 13.99 11.78 12.32
CA GLN A 286 14.04 11.85 10.86
C GLN A 286 14.54 10.54 10.23
N SER A 287 15.48 9.83 10.87
CA SER A 287 15.96 8.54 10.37
C SER A 287 14.86 7.47 10.39
N VAL A 288 14.04 7.46 11.44
CA VAL A 288 12.85 6.58 11.49
C VAL A 288 11.87 6.94 10.37
N GLY A 289 11.63 8.23 10.14
CA GLY A 289 10.76 8.67 9.04
C GLY A 289 11.28 8.26 7.66
N VAL A 290 12.59 8.37 7.41
CA VAL A 290 13.21 7.91 6.16
C VAL A 290 13.06 6.41 5.99
N LEU A 291 13.25 5.61 7.06
CA LEU A 291 13.01 4.16 7.01
C LEU A 291 11.56 3.85 6.63
N CYS A 292 10.59 4.56 7.22
CA CYS A 292 9.19 4.40 6.85
C CYS A 292 8.93 4.73 5.38
N VAL A 293 9.54 5.80 4.85
CA VAL A 293 9.44 6.17 3.43
C VAL A 293 10.05 5.10 2.52
N ILE A 294 11.18 4.49 2.90
CA ILE A 294 11.80 3.41 2.11
C ILE A 294 10.89 2.17 2.05
N ILE A 295 10.32 1.76 3.18
CA ILE A 295 9.39 0.61 3.24
C ILE A 295 8.10 0.93 2.46
N GLY A 296 7.53 2.12 2.67
CA GLY A 296 6.37 2.61 1.92
C GLY A 296 6.65 2.67 0.43
N PHE A 297 7.84 3.12 0.02
CA PHE A 297 8.21 3.18 -1.39
C PHE A 297 8.31 1.79 -2.02
N GLY A 298 8.99 0.85 -1.35
CA GLY A 298 9.11 -0.53 -1.83
C GLY A 298 7.74 -1.20 -2.03
N THR A 299 6.83 -1.04 -1.07
CA THR A 299 5.45 -1.56 -1.20
C THR A 299 4.66 -0.83 -2.28
N GLY A 300 4.85 0.49 -2.46
CA GLY A 300 4.22 1.24 -3.55
C GLY A 300 4.69 0.82 -4.95
N VAL A 301 5.97 0.47 -5.09
CA VAL A 301 6.52 -0.11 -6.33
C VAL A 301 5.91 -1.48 -6.59
N SER A 302 5.80 -2.33 -5.56
CA SER A 302 5.16 -3.65 -5.68
C SER A 302 3.73 -3.53 -6.19
N VAL A 303 2.90 -2.71 -5.55
CA VAL A 303 1.50 -2.46 -5.97
C VAL A 303 1.44 -1.87 -7.37
N SER A 304 2.43 -1.07 -7.76
CA SER A 304 2.43 -0.46 -9.09
C SER A 304 2.46 -1.49 -10.21
N TYR A 305 3.17 -2.62 -10.04
CA TYR A 305 3.23 -3.71 -11.01
C TYR A 305 1.98 -4.60 -11.01
N GLU A 306 1.15 -4.55 -9.97
CA GLU A 306 -0.05 -5.38 -9.87
C GLU A 306 -1.22 -4.84 -10.72
N TYR A 307 -1.25 -3.54 -11.02
CA TYR A 307 -2.39 -2.91 -11.71
C TYR A 307 -2.01 -2.23 -13.04
N ASN A 308 -2.87 -2.36 -14.04
CA ASN A 308 -2.65 -1.79 -15.38
C ASN A 308 -2.54 -0.26 -15.37
N ARG A 309 -3.31 0.38 -14.49
CA ARG A 309 -3.30 1.84 -14.31
C ARG A 309 -2.03 2.40 -13.69
N THR A 310 -1.21 1.56 -13.03
CA THR A 310 -0.01 1.99 -12.29
C THR A 310 1.30 1.44 -12.85
N LYS A 311 1.29 0.37 -13.65
CA LYS A 311 2.52 -0.29 -14.12
C LYS A 311 3.45 0.60 -14.94
N SER A 312 2.95 1.68 -15.53
CA SER A 312 3.73 2.66 -16.31
C SER A 312 4.41 3.74 -15.48
N PHE A 313 4.17 3.80 -14.15
CA PHE A 313 4.70 4.83 -13.25
C PHE A 313 4.39 6.29 -13.67
N ALA A 314 3.35 6.49 -14.47
CA ALA A 314 3.03 7.76 -15.10
C ALA A 314 1.93 8.56 -14.39
N SER A 315 1.29 8.02 -13.35
CA SER A 315 0.26 8.76 -12.63
C SER A 315 0.85 9.94 -11.85
N ALA A 316 0.06 11.00 -11.65
CA ALA A 316 0.49 12.18 -10.90
C ALA A 316 1.00 11.83 -9.49
N HIS A 317 0.36 10.85 -8.83
CA HIS A 317 0.79 10.35 -7.53
C HIS A 317 2.18 9.68 -7.58
N GLN A 318 2.44 8.88 -8.61
CA GLN A 318 3.72 8.18 -8.77
C GLN A 318 4.84 9.15 -9.13
N SER A 319 4.62 10.04 -10.09
CA SER A 319 5.62 11.03 -10.51
C SER A 319 5.98 11.98 -9.36
N LEU A 320 4.97 12.51 -8.65
CA LEU A 320 5.21 13.36 -7.48
C LEU A 320 5.81 12.56 -6.31
N GLY A 321 5.39 11.31 -6.11
CA GLY A 321 5.97 10.41 -5.11
C GLY A 321 7.46 10.14 -5.30
N LEU A 322 7.90 9.89 -6.54
CA LEU A 322 9.31 9.72 -6.89
C LEU A 322 10.13 11.01 -6.64
N LEU A 323 9.56 12.17 -7.00
CA LEU A 323 10.18 13.46 -6.70
C LEU A 323 10.31 13.69 -5.18
N LEU A 324 9.27 13.34 -4.41
CA LEU A 324 9.27 13.46 -2.95
C LEU A 324 10.27 12.51 -2.29
N LEU A 325 10.45 11.29 -2.82
CA LEU A 325 11.50 10.38 -2.37
C LEU A 325 12.88 11.03 -2.55
N ALA A 326 13.17 11.58 -3.74
CA ALA A 326 14.41 12.27 -4.02
C ALA A 326 14.61 13.48 -3.08
N PHE A 327 13.59 14.31 -2.90
CA PHE A 327 13.64 15.45 -1.97
C PHE A 327 13.88 15.02 -0.54
N THR A 328 13.26 13.93 -0.08
CA THR A 328 13.45 13.39 1.27
C THR A 328 14.89 12.92 1.49
N LEU A 329 15.46 12.18 0.54
CA LEU A 329 16.85 11.71 0.62
C LEU A 329 17.85 12.87 0.55
N ILE A 330 17.62 13.85 -0.34
CA ILE A 330 18.43 15.07 -0.43
C ILE A 330 18.34 15.87 0.88
N GLN A 331 17.14 16.05 1.43
CA GLN A 331 16.91 16.79 2.68
C GLN A 331 17.63 16.12 3.85
N PHE A 332 17.56 14.79 3.95
CA PHE A 332 18.24 14.00 4.96
C PHE A 332 19.78 14.10 4.80
N GLY A 333 20.28 13.94 3.58
CA GLY A 333 21.71 14.09 3.25
C GLY A 333 22.25 15.49 3.55
N LEU A 334 21.52 16.55 3.19
CA LEU A 334 21.86 17.94 3.53
C LEU A 334 21.92 18.15 5.05
N GLY A 335 20.97 17.57 5.80
CA GLY A 335 20.96 17.64 7.26
C GLY A 335 22.17 16.94 7.88
N ALA A 336 22.49 15.73 7.41
CA ALA A 336 23.65 14.97 7.85
C ALA A 336 24.97 15.70 7.52
N ALA A 337 25.14 16.16 6.29
CA ALA A 337 26.33 16.90 5.85
C ALA A 337 26.52 18.18 6.66
N HIS A 338 25.46 18.98 6.85
CA HIS A 338 25.52 20.19 7.67
C HIS A 338 25.96 19.90 9.10
N HIS A 339 25.46 18.83 9.71
CA HIS A 339 25.82 18.44 11.08
C HIS A 339 27.24 17.88 11.20
N LEU A 340 27.68 17.05 10.24
CA LEU A 340 29.04 16.50 10.20
C LEU A 340 30.07 17.61 10.05
N LEU A 341 29.83 18.56 9.14
CA LEU A 341 30.72 19.71 8.95
C LEU A 341 30.76 20.61 10.19
N PHE A 342 29.61 20.86 10.83
CA PHE A 342 29.57 21.61 12.08
C PHE A 342 30.37 20.93 13.21
N LYS A 343 30.22 19.60 13.38
CA LYS A 343 30.99 18.83 14.37
C LYS A 343 32.48 18.83 14.08
N ALA A 344 32.88 18.54 12.85
CA ALA A 344 34.29 18.54 12.44
C ALA A 344 34.94 19.90 12.71
N HIS A 345 34.21 20.99 12.44
CA HIS A 345 34.68 22.35 12.69
C HIS A 345 34.77 22.67 14.19
N ALA A 346 33.76 22.29 14.99
CA ALA A 346 33.78 22.48 16.44
C ALA A 346 34.97 21.74 17.10
N ILE A 347 35.25 20.51 16.66
CA ILE A 347 36.42 19.75 17.09
C ILE A 347 37.71 20.49 16.70
N SER A 348 37.81 20.97 15.45
CA SER A 348 39.00 21.68 14.96
C SER A 348 39.29 23.02 15.66
N GLN A 349 38.26 23.70 16.18
CA GLN A 349 38.41 24.93 16.96
C GLN A 349 38.86 24.66 18.39
N THR A 350 38.42 23.54 18.98
CA THR A 350 38.85 23.13 20.33
C THR A 350 40.35 22.82 20.36
N SER A 351 40.89 22.26 19.27
CA SER A 351 42.32 21.97 19.11
C SER A 351 43.18 23.20 18.76
N ARG A 352 42.59 24.30 18.27
CA ARG A 352 43.29 25.53 17.81
C ARG A 352 43.12 26.72 18.77
N ARG A 353 43.07 26.47 20.08
CA ARG A 353 42.88 27.51 21.12
C ARG A 353 44.03 28.52 21.29
N LYS A 354 44.90 28.78 20.30
CA LYS A 354 45.95 29.81 20.51
C LYS A 354 46.23 30.82 19.41
N GLU A 355 45.77 30.71 18.17
CA GLU A 355 46.07 31.82 17.25
C GLU A 355 45.08 31.93 16.08
N SER A 356 44.62 33.17 15.88
CA SER A 356 43.74 33.64 14.82
C SER A 356 42.27 33.17 14.86
N ARG A 357 41.45 34.06 15.42
CA ARG A 357 39.98 34.04 15.44
C ARG A 357 39.43 34.35 14.03
N THR A 358 39.71 33.49 13.05
CA THR A 358 39.00 33.53 11.76
C THR A 358 37.63 32.89 11.95
N VAL A 359 36.62 33.74 12.23
CA VAL A 359 35.20 33.36 12.34
C VAL A 359 34.70 32.94 10.94
N TRP A 360 34.91 31.68 10.59
CA TRP A 360 34.44 31.15 9.31
C TRP A 360 32.93 30.94 9.38
N LYS A 361 32.19 31.62 8.48
CA LYS A 361 30.73 31.65 8.45
C LYS A 361 30.17 30.24 8.15
N PRO A 362 29.05 29.82 8.78
CA PRO A 362 28.37 28.57 8.43
C PRO A 362 28.05 28.60 6.94
N ILE A 363 28.38 27.52 6.24
CA ILE A 363 28.30 27.41 4.78
C ILE A 363 26.86 27.71 4.33
N PRO A 364 26.56 28.93 3.79
CA PRO A 364 25.19 29.38 3.63
C PRO A 364 24.41 28.54 2.62
N TRP A 365 25.13 27.88 1.70
CA TRP A 365 24.57 27.07 0.62
C TRP A 365 24.06 25.69 1.07
N LEU A 366 24.45 25.17 2.24
CA LEU A 366 23.83 23.94 2.80
C LEU A 366 22.59 24.25 3.65
N ARG A 367 22.67 25.32 4.45
CA ARG A 367 21.62 25.68 5.41
C ARG A 367 20.34 26.17 4.75
N ARG A 368 20.44 27.06 3.74
CA ARG A 368 19.26 27.68 3.12
C ARG A 368 18.40 26.63 2.38
N PRO A 369 18.96 25.74 1.54
CA PRO A 369 18.17 24.70 0.90
C PRO A 369 17.51 23.78 1.93
N HIS A 370 18.22 23.36 2.99
CA HIS A 370 17.64 22.50 4.02
C HIS A 370 16.43 23.14 4.74
N LEU A 371 16.45 24.45 4.98
CA LEU A 371 15.34 25.15 5.63
C LEU A 371 14.12 25.34 4.73
N VAL A 372 14.30 25.39 3.42
CA VAL A 372 13.23 25.60 2.43
C VAL A 372 12.67 24.27 1.92
N LEU A 373 13.54 23.33 1.58
CA LEU A 373 13.17 22.04 0.99
C LEU A 373 12.33 21.20 1.95
N GLY A 374 12.64 21.20 3.25
CA GLY A 374 11.90 20.43 4.25
C GLY A 374 10.40 20.75 4.29
N PRO A 375 10.00 22.00 4.62
CA PRO A 375 8.59 22.40 4.61
C PRO A 375 7.90 22.22 3.25
N MET A 376 8.61 22.48 2.16
CA MET A 376 8.08 22.30 0.80
C MET A 376 7.77 20.83 0.49
N THR A 377 8.67 19.93 0.89
CA THR A 377 8.48 18.46 0.77
C THR A 377 7.27 18.00 1.58
N LEU A 378 7.10 18.49 2.81
CA LEU A 378 5.95 18.13 3.64
C LEU A 378 4.63 18.55 2.99
N LEU A 379 4.53 19.79 2.49
CA LEU A 379 3.31 20.27 1.86
C LEU A 379 2.97 19.47 0.60
N LEU A 380 3.95 19.22 -0.26
CA LEU A 380 3.76 18.40 -1.46
C LEU A 380 3.39 16.96 -1.11
N ALA A 381 3.92 16.39 -0.03
CA ALA A 381 3.58 15.04 0.41
C ALA A 381 2.12 14.91 0.87
N LEU A 382 1.56 15.94 1.51
CA LEU A 382 0.13 15.96 1.85
C LEU A 382 -0.75 15.98 0.59
N VAL A 383 -0.36 16.75 -0.43
CA VAL A 383 -1.05 16.72 -1.73
C VAL A 383 -0.92 15.34 -2.36
N ASN A 384 0.28 14.76 -2.33
CA ASN A 384 0.56 13.46 -2.92
C ASN A 384 -0.22 12.31 -2.27
N GLY A 385 -0.44 12.34 -0.95
CA GLY A 385 -1.25 11.35 -0.26
C GLY A 385 -2.72 11.40 -0.70
N GLY A 386 -3.27 12.60 -0.92
CA GLY A 386 -4.61 12.76 -1.51
C GLY A 386 -4.70 12.22 -2.94
N LEU A 387 -3.67 12.48 -3.77
CA LEU A 387 -3.56 11.88 -5.10
C LEU A 387 -3.47 10.36 -5.05
N GLY A 388 -2.81 9.79 -4.03
CA GLY A 388 -2.68 8.35 -3.82
C GLY A 388 -4.01 7.67 -3.50
N ILE A 389 -4.83 8.27 -2.64
CA ILE A 389 -6.17 7.75 -2.34
C ILE A 389 -7.08 7.83 -3.57
N ASN A 390 -6.97 8.90 -4.35
CA ASN A 390 -7.70 9.01 -5.60
C ASN A 390 -7.24 7.94 -6.62
N LEU A 391 -5.94 7.69 -6.72
CA LEU A 391 -5.39 6.62 -7.55
C LEU A 391 -5.86 5.25 -7.08
N ALA A 392 -5.98 5.02 -5.77
CA ALA A 392 -6.50 3.78 -5.20
C ALA A 392 -8.00 3.57 -5.51
N ARG A 393 -8.73 4.65 -5.88
CA ARG A 393 -10.20 4.67 -5.97
C ARG A 393 -10.84 4.20 -4.67
N ASP A 394 -10.35 4.71 -3.56
CA ASP A 394 -10.90 4.41 -2.23
C ASP A 394 -11.71 5.60 -1.73
N ASP A 395 -13.01 5.59 -2.04
CA ASP A 395 -13.93 6.65 -1.62
C ASP A 395 -14.16 6.65 -0.10
N PHE A 396 -14.03 5.49 0.56
CA PHE A 396 -14.14 5.38 2.01
C PHE A 396 -12.96 6.04 2.73
N ALA A 397 -11.75 5.93 2.19
CA ALA A 397 -10.56 6.54 2.78
C ALA A 397 -10.42 8.05 2.49
N ARG A 398 -11.09 8.57 1.44
CA ARG A 398 -10.94 9.97 0.99
C ARG A 398 -11.31 10.98 2.07
N ILE A 399 -12.48 10.83 2.71
CA ILE A 399 -12.96 11.76 3.74
C ILE A 399 -12.14 11.67 5.03
N PRO A 400 -11.90 10.46 5.61
CA PRO A 400 -11.06 10.31 6.80
C PRO A 400 -9.65 10.88 6.61
N TYR A 401 -9.02 10.66 5.45
CA TYR A 401 -7.70 11.21 5.17
C TYR A 401 -7.68 12.74 5.22
N ALA A 402 -8.63 13.39 4.53
CA ALA A 402 -8.73 14.85 4.52
C ALA A 402 -8.93 15.40 5.94
N ALA A 403 -9.77 14.76 6.75
CA ALA A 403 -10.01 15.13 8.14
C ALA A 403 -8.73 15.02 9.00
N VAL A 404 -8.00 13.89 8.89
CA VAL A 404 -6.76 13.66 9.64
C VAL A 404 -5.69 14.69 9.25
N VAL A 405 -5.51 14.95 7.95
CA VAL A 405 -4.56 15.95 7.46
C VAL A 405 -4.91 17.35 7.97
N ALA A 406 -6.20 17.72 7.96
CA ALA A 406 -6.66 19.02 8.46
C ALA A 406 -6.41 19.16 9.97
N ILE A 407 -6.81 18.17 10.77
CA ILE A 407 -6.68 18.21 12.24
C ILE A 407 -5.20 18.28 12.64
N ILE A 408 -4.38 17.35 12.13
CA ILE A 408 -2.95 17.29 12.49
C ILE A 408 -2.20 18.50 11.93
N GLY A 409 -2.56 18.96 10.73
CA GLY A 409 -2.00 20.16 10.12
C GLY A 409 -2.27 21.42 10.94
N ILE A 410 -3.51 21.62 11.39
CA ILE A 410 -3.88 22.73 12.28
C ILE A 410 -3.15 22.62 13.61
N ALA A 411 -3.14 21.46 14.25
CA ALA A 411 -2.42 21.24 15.49
C ALA A 411 -0.92 21.56 15.36
N PHE A 412 -0.28 21.12 14.27
CA PHE A 412 1.11 21.42 13.96
C PHE A 412 1.35 22.93 13.84
N LEU A 413 0.50 23.65 13.12
CA LEU A 413 0.60 25.10 12.96
C LEU A 413 0.41 25.83 14.30
N LEU A 414 -0.57 25.42 15.12
CA LEU A 414 -0.80 26.00 16.45
C LEU A 414 0.41 25.80 17.37
N VAL A 415 0.97 24.59 17.42
CA VAL A 415 2.19 24.31 18.20
C VAL A 415 3.36 25.16 17.70
N ARG A 416 3.51 25.30 16.38
CA ARG A 416 4.58 26.13 15.78
C ARG A 416 4.43 27.61 16.11
N LEU A 417 3.21 28.13 16.06
CA LEU A 417 2.91 29.51 16.46
C LEU A 417 3.17 29.71 17.95
N TRP A 418 2.70 28.80 18.80
CA TRP A 418 2.93 28.85 20.23
C TRP A 418 4.42 28.87 20.58
N ILE A 419 5.22 27.97 19.99
CA ILE A 419 6.69 27.97 20.15
C ILE A 419 7.29 29.31 19.70
N HIS A 420 6.86 29.84 18.57
CA HIS A 420 7.36 31.12 18.04
C HIS A 420 7.10 32.29 19.00
N PHE A 421 5.88 32.40 19.53
CA PHE A 421 5.52 33.46 20.47
C PHE A 421 6.16 33.25 21.85
N SER A 422 6.26 32.02 22.33
CA SER A 422 6.89 31.70 23.63
C SER A 422 8.37 32.07 23.64
N HIS A 423 9.11 31.80 22.57
CA HIS A 423 10.52 32.22 22.46
C HIS A 423 10.69 33.74 22.32
N ARG A 424 9.70 34.46 21.77
CA ARG A 424 9.72 35.93 21.71
C ARG A 424 9.42 36.55 23.06
N ALA A 425 8.48 35.98 23.82
CA ALA A 425 8.18 36.42 25.19
C ALA A 425 9.36 36.19 26.14
N ALA A 426 10.21 35.19 25.87
CA ALA A 426 11.42 34.89 26.62
C ALA A 426 12.68 35.61 26.09
N ALA A 427 12.56 36.62 25.20
CA ALA A 427 13.71 37.39 24.75
C ALA A 427 14.38 38.07 25.97
N PRO A 428 15.69 37.90 26.19
CA PRO A 428 16.35 38.47 27.36
C PRO A 428 16.21 39.99 27.33
N TYR A 429 15.83 40.57 28.47
CA TYR A 429 15.94 42.00 28.75
C TYR A 429 17.27 42.50 28.20
N LYS A 430 17.22 43.37 27.18
CA LYS A 430 18.41 44.14 26.77
C LYS A 430 18.49 45.30 27.75
N PRO A 431 19.47 45.33 28.67
CA PRO A 431 19.75 46.57 29.39
C PRO A 431 19.99 47.67 28.36
N ASP A 432 19.39 48.82 28.59
CA ASP A 432 19.65 50.05 27.85
C ASP A 432 21.14 50.38 27.89
N GLU A 433 21.63 51.06 26.85
CA GLU A 433 23.06 51.37 26.69
C GLU A 433 23.60 52.16 27.89
N GLU A 434 22.72 52.90 28.55
CA GLU A 434 22.95 53.66 29.78
C GLU A 434 23.23 52.76 30.99
N THR A 435 22.48 51.66 31.20
CA THR A 435 22.74 50.71 32.30
C THR A 435 24.00 49.87 32.08
N LEU A 436 24.41 49.63 30.83
CA LEU A 436 25.71 49.01 30.53
C LEU A 436 26.87 49.97 30.82
N GLN A 437 26.73 51.26 30.48
CA GLN A 437 27.72 52.29 30.80
C GLN A 437 27.89 52.46 32.32
N GLU A 438 26.80 52.45 33.07
CA GLU A 438 26.83 52.53 34.53
C GLU A 438 27.53 51.31 35.16
N TYR A 439 27.35 50.12 34.57
CA TYR A 439 28.01 48.89 35.03
C TYR A 439 29.53 48.91 34.78
N TYR A 440 29.97 49.40 33.61
CA TYR A 440 31.40 49.52 33.28
C TYR A 440 32.09 50.66 34.06
N LEU A 441 31.42 51.80 34.25
CA LEU A 441 31.94 52.93 35.06
C LEU A 441 32.01 52.60 36.56
N ARG A 442 31.19 51.65 37.03
CA ARG A 442 31.23 51.17 38.42
C ARG A 442 32.40 50.21 38.69
N GLU A 443 32.87 49.45 37.71
CA GLU A 443 34.09 48.64 37.83
C GLU A 443 35.36 49.50 37.90
N ASP A 444 35.38 50.66 37.24
CA ASP A 444 36.50 51.62 37.29
C ASP A 444 36.68 52.26 38.68
N SER A 445 35.69 52.12 39.58
CA SER A 445 35.74 52.60 40.97
C SER A 445 36.56 51.69 41.90
N PHE A 446 36.85 50.45 41.48
CA PHE A 446 37.69 49.50 42.19
C PHE A 446 38.92 49.12 41.36
N GLY A 447 39.73 50.14 41.03
CA GLY A 447 41.18 50.01 40.95
C GLY A 447 41.75 48.95 40.02
N ALA A 448 41.41 48.97 38.73
CA ALA A 448 42.25 48.37 37.69
C ALA A 448 42.41 49.37 36.54
N LYS A 449 43.62 49.89 36.36
CA LYS A 449 43.95 50.93 35.37
C LYS A 449 43.56 50.52 33.95
N ALA A 450 42.72 51.35 33.33
CA ALA A 450 42.50 51.35 31.89
C ALA A 450 43.83 51.55 31.13
N VAL A 451 44.12 50.64 30.20
CA VAL A 451 45.15 50.85 29.18
C VAL A 451 44.48 51.59 28.03
N SER A 452 44.88 52.84 27.83
CA SER A 452 44.48 53.70 26.70
C SER A 452 44.99 53.15 25.35
N PRO A 453 44.27 53.35 24.23
CA PRO A 453 44.70 52.90 22.92
C PRO A 453 45.84 53.78 22.38
N VAL A 454 46.97 53.17 22.02
CA VAL A 454 48.09 53.83 21.35
C VAL A 454 47.75 54.03 19.86
N SER A 455 47.92 55.29 19.43
CA SER A 455 47.80 55.79 18.06
C SER A 455 48.89 55.23 17.14
N VAL A 456 48.52 55.12 15.86
CA VAL A 456 49.36 54.78 14.72
C VAL A 456 50.52 55.78 14.57
N GLU A 457 51.76 55.30 14.51
CA GLU A 457 52.88 56.04 13.91
C GLU A 457 53.90 55.08 13.27
N SER A 458 54.34 55.45 12.08
CA SER A 458 55.27 54.75 11.20
C SER A 458 56.72 54.88 11.69
N ALA A 459 57.51 53.80 11.70
CA ALA A 459 58.95 53.87 11.42
C ALA A 459 59.61 52.49 11.18
N ARG A 460 60.67 52.56 10.38
CA ARG A 460 61.44 51.54 9.68
C ARG A 460 62.71 51.18 10.47
N SER A 461 63.24 49.98 10.24
CA SER A 461 64.66 49.58 10.38
C SER A 461 65.25 49.35 11.79
N GLY A 462 66.00 48.24 11.96
CA GLY A 462 67.08 48.15 12.95
C GLY A 462 67.27 46.80 13.63
N LYS A 463 68.48 46.23 13.52
CA LYS A 463 68.92 44.93 14.06
C LYS A 463 69.26 44.93 15.57
N SER A 464 69.21 43.72 16.14
CA SER A 464 70.23 43.12 17.06
C SER A 464 70.10 43.20 18.60
N LYS A 465 70.00 41.98 19.19
CA LYS A 465 70.66 41.39 20.38
C LYS A 465 70.41 41.89 21.82
N LYS A 466 69.92 40.91 22.62
CA LYS A 466 70.39 40.40 23.95
C LYS A 466 70.76 41.40 25.08
N LYS A 467 70.05 41.32 26.21
CA LYS A 467 70.45 40.68 27.51
C LYS A 467 69.58 41.16 28.69
N GLY A 468 69.37 40.25 29.66
CA GLY A 468 69.00 40.49 31.07
C GLY A 468 67.52 40.86 31.29
N GLY A 469 66.72 40.19 32.10
CA GLY A 469 66.99 39.39 33.28
C GLY A 469 66.46 40.13 34.51
N VAL A 470 65.15 40.00 34.79
CA VAL A 470 64.52 40.00 36.13
C VAL A 470 63.18 39.28 35.95
N VAL A 471 63.01 38.13 36.60
CA VAL A 471 61.70 37.50 36.80
C VAL A 471 61.30 37.88 38.21
N GLU A 472 60.34 38.79 38.35
CA GLU A 472 59.66 39.05 39.61
C GLU A 472 58.37 38.22 39.60
N GLU A 473 58.36 37.22 40.47
CA GLU A 473 57.26 36.33 40.78
C GLU A 473 56.23 37.08 41.61
N TYR A 474 55.05 37.35 41.05
CA TYR A 474 53.88 37.77 41.82
C TYR A 474 52.74 36.77 41.64
N GLY A 475 52.53 36.01 42.71
CA GLY A 475 51.24 35.64 43.29
C GLY A 475 50.12 35.19 42.35
N ILE A 476 49.89 33.89 42.34
CA ILE A 476 48.62 33.28 41.94
C ILE A 476 47.52 33.82 42.87
N VAL A 477 46.66 34.69 42.37
CA VAL A 477 45.33 34.93 42.95
C VAL A 477 44.38 33.94 42.28
N PRO A 478 43.61 33.13 43.04
CA PRO A 478 42.72 32.15 42.44
C PRO A 478 41.61 32.88 41.67
N VAL A 479 41.53 32.60 40.37
CA VAL A 479 40.34 32.89 39.57
C VAL A 479 39.21 32.03 40.14
N PRO A 480 38.04 32.58 40.49
CA PRO A 480 36.90 31.76 40.86
C PRO A 480 36.53 30.88 39.67
N GLU A 481 36.56 29.58 39.91
CA GLU A 481 36.16 28.55 38.96
C GLU A 481 34.68 28.76 38.59
N ALA A 482 34.41 28.86 37.29
CA ALA A 482 33.07 28.91 36.74
C ALA A 482 32.26 27.66 37.16
N TYR A 483 30.94 27.77 37.31
CA TYR A 483 29.97 27.17 36.37
C TYR A 483 28.54 27.02 36.94
N HIS A 484 27.59 27.18 36.00
CA HIS A 484 26.30 26.50 35.87
C HIS A 484 25.27 26.58 37.01
N GLU A 485 24.15 27.25 36.71
CA GLU A 485 22.84 26.70 37.06
C GLU A 485 21.78 27.12 36.05
N GLY A 486 21.32 26.14 35.28
CA GLY A 486 19.97 26.12 34.74
C GLY A 486 19.21 25.07 35.53
N GLN A 487 18.29 25.50 36.39
CA GLN A 487 17.16 24.69 36.81
C GLN A 487 15.89 25.54 36.67
N THR A 488 15.02 25.10 35.77
CA THR A 488 13.58 25.20 36.04
C THR A 488 13.20 23.97 36.87
N PRO A 489 12.26 24.09 37.82
CA PRO A 489 11.97 23.00 38.75
C PRO A 489 11.10 21.95 38.06
N ALA A 490 11.66 20.75 37.89
CA ALA A 490 10.89 19.52 37.96
C ALA A 490 11.28 18.83 39.28
N SER A 491 10.29 18.69 40.14
CA SER A 491 10.35 18.01 41.42
C SER A 491 10.93 16.59 41.33
N ALA A 492 11.66 16.24 42.39
CA ALA A 492 11.59 14.97 43.11
C ALA A 492 12.64 13.86 42.85
N ILE A 493 13.50 13.72 43.87
CA ILE A 493 13.82 12.48 44.62
C ILE A 493 15.07 11.66 44.23
N SER A 494 16.03 11.71 45.18
CA SER A 494 17.03 10.69 45.58
C SER A 494 18.14 10.33 44.59
N GLY A 495 19.40 10.11 44.98
CA GLY A 495 20.04 10.06 46.29
C GLY A 495 21.45 9.45 46.13
N TRP A 496 22.39 9.89 46.98
CA TRP A 496 23.72 9.29 47.27
C TRP A 496 24.79 9.31 46.16
N SER A 497 25.82 10.16 46.22
CA SER A 497 26.98 10.24 47.14
C SER A 497 28.09 9.20 46.90
N GLY A 498 29.31 9.68 46.62
CA GLY A 498 30.55 8.91 46.85
C GLY A 498 31.62 9.05 45.77
N ARG A 499 32.46 10.09 45.86
CA ARG A 499 33.73 10.30 45.11
C ARG A 499 34.88 9.45 45.74
N PRO A 500 36.17 9.58 45.32
CA PRO A 500 36.82 9.19 44.06
C PRO A 500 38.24 8.57 44.30
N TRP A 501 39.19 8.79 43.37
CA TRP A 501 40.65 8.50 43.30
C TRP A 501 40.99 7.23 42.49
N GLY A 502 41.95 7.20 41.55
CA GLY A 502 42.95 8.15 41.06
C GLY A 502 43.74 7.51 39.89
N ASP A 503 44.58 8.30 39.21
CA ASP A 503 45.26 8.01 37.94
C ASP A 503 46.38 6.94 37.97
N GLY A 504 46.61 6.31 36.80
CA GLY A 504 47.97 6.11 36.25
C GLY A 504 48.50 4.67 36.07
N GLY A 505 48.87 4.32 34.83
CA GLY A 505 50.03 3.42 34.55
C GLY A 505 49.75 2.10 33.82
N MET A 506 50.20 1.99 32.57
CA MET A 506 50.25 0.78 31.72
C MET A 506 51.18 -0.32 32.26
N ALA A 507 50.75 -1.59 32.21
CA ALA A 507 51.53 -2.76 31.77
C ALA A 507 50.64 -4.03 31.72
N THR A 508 50.64 -4.74 30.60
CA THR A 508 50.20 -6.16 30.44
C THR A 508 51.44 -7.04 30.26
N PRO A 509 51.39 -8.41 30.26
CA PRO A 509 50.28 -9.33 30.54
C PRO A 509 50.66 -10.47 31.51
N VAL A 510 49.69 -11.08 32.21
CA VAL A 510 49.82 -12.46 32.71
C VAL A 510 48.49 -13.20 32.61
N THR A 511 48.51 -14.27 31.82
CA THR A 511 47.53 -15.35 31.70
C THR A 511 47.61 -16.31 32.89
N VAL A 512 46.48 -16.59 33.57
CA VAL A 512 46.28 -17.85 34.30
C VAL A 512 44.79 -18.26 34.23
N ALA A 513 44.59 -19.55 33.96
CA ALA A 513 43.37 -20.30 33.65
C ALA A 513 42.37 -20.47 34.82
N PRO A 514 41.12 -20.92 34.56
CA PRO A 514 40.09 -21.14 35.57
C PRO A 514 40.11 -22.58 36.14
N PRO A 515 39.48 -22.84 37.31
CA PRO A 515 39.20 -24.20 37.75
C PRO A 515 37.76 -24.64 37.44
N THR A 516 37.63 -25.73 36.69
CA THR A 516 36.54 -26.74 36.79
C THR A 516 37.11 -27.95 37.54
N PRO A 517 36.37 -28.84 38.26
CA PRO A 517 35.37 -29.77 37.68
C PRO A 517 34.19 -30.15 38.63
N ARG A 518 33.06 -30.74 38.23
CA ARG A 518 32.89 -32.14 37.79
C ARG A 518 31.48 -32.38 37.24
N TRP A 519 31.42 -33.11 36.14
CA TRP A 519 30.29 -33.95 35.71
C TRP A 519 30.39 -35.34 36.36
N PRO A 520 29.33 -36.17 36.28
CA PRO A 520 29.35 -37.19 35.24
C PRO A 520 28.03 -37.32 34.45
N ALA A 521 28.16 -37.39 33.12
CA ALA A 521 27.38 -38.27 32.26
C ALA A 521 28.11 -39.65 32.20
N PRO A 522 27.68 -40.75 31.54
CA PRO A 522 26.80 -40.78 30.35
C PRO A 522 25.89 -42.03 30.19
N GLY A 523 25.09 -42.05 29.13
CA GLY A 523 24.43 -43.27 28.63
C GLY A 523 23.46 -42.94 27.50
N GLY A 524 23.89 -43.15 26.25
CA GLY A 524 23.19 -42.72 25.05
C GLY A 524 22.52 -43.82 24.23
N ILE A 525 21.97 -43.35 23.10
CA ILE A 525 21.75 -44.01 21.81
C ILE A 525 20.59 -45.01 21.70
N GLY A 526 19.72 -44.77 20.70
CA GLY A 526 18.94 -45.85 20.08
C GLY A 526 17.74 -45.40 19.26
N MET A 527 17.91 -45.35 17.93
CA MET A 527 16.85 -45.23 16.92
C MET A 527 15.83 -46.40 16.92
N LEU A 528 14.72 -46.17 16.18
CA LEU A 528 13.87 -47.11 15.41
C LEU A 528 12.44 -47.37 15.96
N GLY A 529 11.45 -46.89 15.19
CA GLY A 529 10.58 -47.78 14.43
C GLY A 529 9.28 -48.32 15.07
N ARG A 530 8.18 -48.02 14.35
CA ARG A 530 6.99 -48.87 14.06
C ARG A 530 5.78 -48.84 15.00
N SER A 531 4.67 -48.35 14.43
CA SER A 531 3.30 -48.92 14.37
C SER A 531 2.85 -49.91 15.44
N THR A 532 1.72 -49.64 16.10
CA THR A 532 0.47 -50.42 15.93
C THR A 532 -0.74 -49.82 16.67
N SER A 533 -1.90 -50.07 16.07
CA SER A 533 -3.30 -49.99 16.48
C SER A 533 -3.68 -50.28 17.94
N GLY A 534 -4.83 -49.74 18.38
CA GLY A 534 -5.63 -50.34 19.46
C GLY A 534 -6.69 -49.43 20.06
N ALA A 535 -7.96 -49.78 19.83
CA ALA A 535 -9.17 -49.03 20.17
C ALA A 535 -9.61 -49.12 21.65
N SER A 536 -10.45 -48.14 22.06
CA SER A 536 -11.61 -48.18 22.99
C SER A 536 -11.77 -46.77 23.59
N GLY A 537 -12.91 -46.10 23.66
CA GLY A 537 -14.31 -46.44 23.50
C GLY A 537 -15.05 -45.66 24.59
N VAL A 538 -15.76 -44.58 24.25
CA VAL A 538 -16.76 -43.97 25.15
C VAL A 538 -17.88 -43.36 24.31
N SER A 539 -19.07 -43.90 24.53
CA SER A 539 -20.38 -43.43 24.10
C SER A 539 -20.88 -42.33 25.04
N VAL A 540 -21.48 -41.25 24.49
CA VAL A 540 -22.62 -40.57 25.10
C VAL A 540 -23.54 -40.09 23.99
N SER A 541 -24.70 -40.71 23.91
CA SER A 541 -25.88 -40.22 23.21
C SER A 541 -26.66 -39.28 24.12
N THR A 542 -27.22 -38.20 23.58
CA THR A 542 -28.41 -37.58 24.19
C THR A 542 -29.26 -36.98 23.08
N THR A 543 -30.32 -37.69 22.76
CA THR A 543 -31.51 -37.20 22.08
C THR A 543 -32.32 -36.35 23.05
N ARG A 544 -32.81 -35.19 22.60
CA ARG A 544 -34.04 -34.59 23.15
C ARG A 544 -34.78 -33.82 22.07
N THR A 545 -35.76 -34.49 21.49
CA THR A 545 -36.96 -33.90 20.91
C THR A 545 -37.87 -33.42 22.02
N GLU A 546 -38.37 -32.18 21.94
CA GLU A 546 -39.73 -31.85 22.37
C GLU A 546 -40.24 -30.59 21.67
N ARG A 547 -41.54 -30.59 21.45
CA ARG A 547 -42.35 -29.81 20.52
C ARG A 547 -43.27 -28.89 21.33
N GLU A 548 -43.73 -27.82 20.68
CA GLU A 548 -44.94 -27.01 21.01
C GLU A 548 -44.84 -26.13 22.29
N GLY A 549 -45.29 -24.89 22.35
CA GLY A 549 -46.00 -23.98 21.45
C GLY A 549 -46.36 -22.68 22.22
N LEU A 550 -46.95 -21.73 21.50
CA LEU A 550 -47.76 -20.58 21.96
C LEU A 550 -47.12 -19.18 22.16
N VAL A 551 -47.56 -18.29 21.26
CA VAL A 551 -48.19 -16.97 21.50
C VAL A 551 -47.35 -15.84 22.13
N GLY A 552 -46.93 -14.93 21.25
CA GLY A 552 -47.38 -13.52 21.22
C GLY A 552 -47.16 -12.64 22.46
N LYS A 553 -46.29 -11.63 22.30
CA LYS A 553 -46.60 -10.21 22.58
C LYS A 553 -45.43 -9.33 22.19
N GLY A 554 -45.68 -8.38 21.29
CA GLY A 554 -44.74 -7.33 20.95
C GLY A 554 -44.51 -6.36 22.12
N LYS A 555 -43.32 -5.77 22.13
CA LYS A 555 -43.04 -4.46 22.73
C LYS A 555 -41.90 -3.83 21.93
N GLY A 556 -42.21 -2.75 21.23
CA GLY A 556 -41.18 -1.80 20.83
C GLY A 556 -40.65 -1.08 22.05
N TRP A 557 -39.37 -0.71 22.00
CA TRP A 557 -38.83 0.64 22.24
C TRP A 557 -37.31 0.56 22.13
N ARG A 558 -36.77 1.49 21.33
CA ARG A 558 -35.36 1.75 20.96
C ARG A 558 -34.80 0.95 19.80
#